data_AF-A0A3L7Q0S1-F1
#
_entry.id   AF-A0A3L7Q0S1-F1
#
_cell.length_a   1.000
_cell.length_b   1.000
_cell.length_c   1.000
_cell.angle_alpha   90.00
_cell.angle_beta   90.00
_cell.angle_gamma   90.00
#
_symmetry.space_group_name_H-M   'P 1'
#
loop_
_entity.id
_entity.type
_entity.pdbx_description
1 polymer ?
#
loop_
_entity_poly.entity_id
_entity_poly.type
_entity_poly.pdbx_seq_one_letter_code
_entity_poly.pdbx_strand_id
1 'polypeptide(L)'
;MDTNDATLTFGFLTTVDSPTHGVFGGYLVVDSTGRPLEFHCTTPVKVSRAQQILYGATLPGHLHGRQIGANLLAEATSHPLAVLIDAETLLHVRPHTALAVGLVLRSDPAVSAPRDDDALLRFGTTTISLPADRHAAVIEGLTALAGAVDLCEPFERIRAAIDEAQRH
;
A
#
# COMPACT_ATOMS: atom_id res chain seq x y z
N MET A 1 -29.02 -3.47 21.45
CA MET A 1 -29.24 -2.40 20.46
C MET A 1 -27.95 -2.37 19.70
N ASP A 2 -27.85 -3.27 18.74
CA ASP A 2 -26.59 -3.62 18.12
C ASP A 2 -26.38 -2.59 17.03
N THR A 3 -25.76 -1.48 17.41
CA THR A 3 -25.23 -0.53 16.45
C THR A 3 -24.19 -1.31 15.65
N ASN A 4 -24.56 -1.69 14.43
CA ASN A 4 -23.65 -2.24 13.44
C ASN A 4 -22.61 -1.16 13.11
N ASP A 5 -21.62 -1.03 13.99
CA ASP A 5 -20.51 -0.12 13.82
C ASP A 5 -19.64 -0.74 12.74
N ALA A 6 -19.84 -0.27 11.50
CA ALA A 6 -19.08 -0.75 10.36
C ALA A 6 -17.61 -0.48 10.66
N THR A 7 -16.86 -1.54 10.95
CA THR A 7 -15.45 -1.42 11.34
C THR A 7 -14.68 -0.77 10.19
N LEU A 8 -14.06 0.38 10.46
CA LEU A 8 -13.19 1.04 9.49
C LEU A 8 -11.98 0.16 9.23
N THR A 9 -11.67 -0.03 7.94
CA THR A 9 -10.54 -0.85 7.50
C THR A 9 -9.60 -0.08 6.60
N PHE A 10 -8.33 -0.50 6.59
CA PHE A 10 -7.25 0.12 5.83
C PHE A 10 -6.43 -0.98 5.15
N GLY A 11 -6.13 -0.77 3.87
CA GLY A 11 -5.26 -1.65 3.11
C GLY A 11 -3.82 -1.20 3.18
N PHE A 12 -2.88 -2.13 3.23
CA PHE A 12 -1.44 -1.91 3.14
C PHE A 12 -0.92 -2.74 1.97
N LEU A 13 -0.39 -2.07 0.96
CA LEU A 13 0.11 -2.69 -0.28
C LEU A 13 1.61 -2.42 -0.40
N THR A 14 2.39 -3.47 -0.57
CA THR A 14 3.84 -3.37 -0.81
C THR A 14 4.32 -4.41 -1.82
N THR A 15 5.55 -4.25 -2.29
CA THR A 15 6.25 -5.26 -3.10
C THR A 15 7.55 -5.69 -2.44
N VAL A 16 7.91 -6.95 -2.66
CA VAL A 16 9.15 -7.55 -2.16
C VAL A 16 9.95 -8.07 -3.35
N ASP A 17 11.13 -7.49 -3.55
CA ASP A 17 12.06 -7.93 -4.57
C ASP A 17 12.81 -9.19 -4.11
N SER A 18 12.74 -10.25 -4.91
CA SER A 18 13.51 -11.46 -4.73
C SER A 18 14.47 -11.63 -5.91
N PRO A 19 15.80 -11.61 -5.67
CA PRO A 19 16.78 -11.82 -6.73
C PRO A 19 16.60 -13.14 -7.51
N THR A 20 16.05 -14.16 -6.84
CA THR A 20 15.87 -15.51 -7.41
C THR A 20 14.50 -15.70 -8.06
N HIS A 21 13.45 -15.13 -7.46
CA HIS A 21 12.07 -15.41 -7.85
C HIS A 21 11.41 -14.28 -8.65
N GLY A 22 11.92 -13.05 -8.60
CA GLY A 22 11.28 -11.88 -9.20
C GLY A 22 10.61 -11.03 -8.13
N VAL A 23 9.52 -10.34 -8.48
CA VAL A 23 8.85 -9.42 -7.56
C VAL A 23 7.57 -10.06 -7.03
N PHE A 24 7.41 -10.07 -5.71
CA PHE A 24 6.16 -10.43 -5.05
C PHE A 24 5.38 -9.17 -4.70
N GLY A 25 4.05 -9.24 -4.77
CA GLY A 25 3.18 -8.27 -4.13
C GLY A 25 2.54 -8.87 -2.89
N GLY A 26 2.32 -8.03 -1.88
CA GLY A 26 1.49 -8.38 -0.74
C GLY A 26 0.54 -7.27 -0.38
N TYR A 27 -0.65 -7.68 0.05
CA TYR A 27 -1.74 -6.80 0.44
C TYR A 27 -2.36 -7.29 1.75
N LEU A 28 -2.31 -6.45 2.78
CA LEU A 28 -2.86 -6.72 4.10
C LEU A 28 -3.96 -5.71 4.40
N VAL A 29 -5.13 -6.19 4.79
CA VAL A 29 -6.21 -5.33 5.28
C VAL A 29 -6.31 -5.47 6.79
N VAL A 30 -6.36 -4.34 7.47
CA VAL A 30 -6.47 -4.25 8.92
C VAL A 30 -7.68 -3.42 9.32
N ASP A 31 -8.19 -3.62 10.54
CA ASP A 31 -9.11 -2.68 11.17
C ASP A 31 -8.39 -1.43 11.72
N SER A 32 -9.16 -0.49 12.27
CA SER A 32 -8.63 0.74 12.87
C SER A 32 -7.71 0.52 14.07
N THR A 33 -7.65 -0.68 14.63
CA THR A 33 -6.73 -1.05 15.72
C THR A 33 -5.46 -1.74 15.23
N GLY A 34 -5.34 -1.97 13.91
CA GLY A 34 -4.19 -2.64 13.29
C GLY A 34 -4.29 -4.16 13.24
N ARG A 35 -5.44 -4.74 13.63
CA ARG A 35 -5.66 -6.20 13.59
C ARG A 35 -5.82 -6.66 12.14
N PRO A 36 -5.07 -7.68 11.68
CA PRO A 36 -5.27 -8.31 10.36
C PRO A 36 -6.67 -8.89 10.19
N LEU A 37 -7.30 -8.59 9.05
CA LEU A 37 -8.59 -9.13 8.65
C LEU A 37 -8.47 -10.00 7.39
N GLU A 38 -7.65 -9.57 6.43
CA GLU A 38 -7.48 -10.22 5.13
C GLU A 38 -6.01 -10.07 4.68
N PHE A 39 -5.45 -11.11 4.07
CA PHE A 39 -4.10 -11.08 3.51
C PHE A 39 -4.09 -11.79 2.16
N HIS A 40 -3.49 -11.12 1.18
CA HIS A 40 -3.27 -11.64 -0.18
C HIS A 40 -1.81 -11.45 -0.56
N CYS A 41 -1.28 -12.38 -1.35
CA CYS A 41 0.03 -12.25 -1.95
C CYS A 41 0.03 -12.82 -3.36
N THR A 42 0.78 -12.21 -4.27
CA THR A 42 0.91 -12.74 -5.63
C THR A 42 1.87 -13.92 -5.65
N THR A 43 1.72 -14.81 -6.63
CA THR A 43 2.87 -15.59 -7.10
C THR A 43 3.99 -14.66 -7.60
N PRO A 44 5.26 -15.08 -7.59
CA PRO A 44 6.36 -14.21 -8.01
C PRO A 44 6.23 -13.82 -9.48
N VAL A 45 6.35 -12.52 -9.76
CA VAL A 45 6.31 -11.96 -11.10
C VAL A 45 7.73 -11.76 -11.62
N LYS A 46 8.10 -12.53 -12.66
CA LYS A 46 9.37 -12.37 -13.35
C LYS A 46 9.22 -11.43 -14.55
N VAL A 47 10.03 -10.38 -14.59
CA VAL A 47 10.13 -9.52 -15.77
C VAL A 47 11.23 -10.04 -16.67
N SER A 48 10.86 -10.45 -17.88
CA SER A 48 11.82 -10.90 -18.90
C SER A 48 12.69 -9.74 -19.41
N ARG A 49 13.86 -10.07 -19.96
CA ARG A 49 14.73 -9.07 -20.61
C ARG A 49 14.02 -8.33 -21.76
N ALA A 50 13.19 -9.04 -22.52
CA ALA A 50 12.39 -8.43 -23.59
C ALA A 50 11.39 -7.41 -23.03
N GLN A 51 10.67 -7.74 -21.95
CA GLN A 51 9.76 -6.79 -21.28
C GLN A 51 10.51 -5.57 -20.73
N GLN A 52 11.68 -5.76 -20.11
CA GLN A 52 12.49 -4.63 -19.63
C GLN A 52 12.84 -3.66 -20.77
N ILE A 53 13.24 -4.19 -21.94
CA ILE A 53 13.58 -3.38 -23.11
C ILE A 53 12.34 -2.67 -23.68
N LEU A 54 11.23 -3.39 -23.83
CA LEU A 54 10.02 -2.88 -24.46
C LEU A 54 9.29 -1.84 -23.59
N TYR A 55 9.18 -2.08 -22.28
CA TYR A 55 8.49 -1.17 -21.37
C TYR A 55 9.37 0.02 -20.96
N GLY A 56 10.68 -0.16 -20.86
CA GLY A 56 11.61 0.90 -20.45
C GLY A 56 11.15 1.62 -19.19
N ALA A 57 11.01 2.95 -19.27
CA ALA A 57 10.58 3.79 -18.15
C ALA A 57 9.13 3.53 -17.67
N THR A 58 8.30 2.87 -18.48
CA THR A 58 6.90 2.54 -18.11
C THR A 58 6.78 1.23 -17.35
N LEU A 59 7.88 0.50 -17.17
CA LEU A 59 7.89 -0.79 -16.49
C LEU A 59 7.30 -0.73 -15.07
N PRO A 60 7.59 0.29 -14.22
CA PRO A 60 6.99 0.35 -12.89
C PRO A 60 5.46 0.43 -12.92
N GLY A 61 4.90 1.21 -13.86
CA GLY A 61 3.46 1.30 -14.02
C GLY A 61 2.82 0.00 -14.48
N HIS A 62 3.47 -0.72 -15.39
CA HIS A 62 2.99 -2.04 -15.80
C HIS A 62 3.10 -3.09 -14.68
N LEU A 63 4.26 -3.17 -14.02
CA LEU A 63 4.56 -4.19 -13.01
C LEU A 63 3.87 -3.90 -11.68
N HIS A 64 4.27 -2.82 -11.01
CA HIS A 64 3.77 -2.48 -9.67
C HIS A 64 2.33 -1.96 -9.71
N GLY A 65 2.01 -1.10 -10.68
CA GLY A 65 0.67 -0.54 -10.82
C GLY A 65 -0.37 -1.58 -11.24
N ARG A 66 -0.21 -2.13 -12.44
CA ARG A 66 -1.24 -2.98 -13.07
C ARG A 66 -1.13 -4.46 -12.71
N GLN A 67 0.03 -5.08 -12.86
CA GLN A 67 0.16 -6.54 -12.73
C GLN A 67 0.13 -7.00 -11.27
N ILE A 68 0.69 -6.21 -10.35
CA ILE A 68 0.72 -6.53 -8.93
C ILE A 68 -0.40 -5.79 -8.19
N GLY A 69 -0.35 -4.46 -8.15
CA GLY A 69 -1.24 -3.65 -7.33
C GLY A 69 -2.72 -3.83 -7.69
N ALA A 70 -3.09 -3.60 -8.95
CA ALA A 70 -4.49 -3.69 -9.37
C ALA A 70 -5.08 -5.10 -9.17
N ASN A 71 -4.29 -6.15 -9.42
CA ASN A 71 -4.75 -7.53 -9.21
C ASN A 71 -5.01 -7.82 -7.73
N LEU A 72 -4.08 -7.47 -6.83
CA LEU A 72 -4.26 -7.66 -5.39
C LEU A 72 -5.46 -6.88 -4.84
N LEU A 73 -5.66 -5.64 -5.30
CA LEU A 73 -6.83 -4.84 -4.89
C LEU A 73 -8.15 -5.40 -5.43
N ALA A 74 -8.14 -6.05 -6.59
CA ALA A 74 -9.34 -6.67 -7.18
C ALA A 74 -9.67 -8.03 -6.55
N GLU A 75 -8.67 -8.76 -6.05
CA GLU A 75 -8.86 -10.03 -5.31
C GLU A 75 -9.41 -9.81 -3.90
N ALA A 76 -9.18 -8.63 -3.32
CA ALA A 76 -9.68 -8.28 -2.01
C ALA A 76 -11.21 -8.22 -1.98
N THR A 77 -11.80 -8.86 -0.97
CA THR A 77 -13.24 -8.81 -0.72
C THR A 77 -13.64 -7.60 0.11
N SER A 78 -12.70 -7.03 0.85
CA SER A 78 -12.88 -5.83 1.65
C SER A 78 -12.74 -4.55 0.83
N HIS A 79 -13.45 -3.51 1.26
CA HIS A 79 -13.39 -2.16 0.69
C HIS A 79 -12.85 -1.19 1.75
N PRO A 80 -11.52 -1.13 1.95
CA PRO A 80 -10.96 -0.25 2.96
C PRO A 80 -11.15 1.21 2.60
N LEU A 81 -11.12 2.07 3.62
CA LEU A 81 -11.27 3.50 3.46
C LEU A 81 -10.12 4.13 2.66
N ALA A 82 -8.92 3.57 2.79
CA ALA A 82 -7.74 3.94 2.03
C ALA A 82 -6.77 2.76 1.91
N VAL A 83 -5.91 2.83 0.91
CA VAL A 83 -4.76 1.93 0.71
C VAL A 83 -3.48 2.73 0.95
N LEU A 84 -2.63 2.23 1.83
CA LEU A 84 -1.32 2.76 2.12
C LEU A 84 -0.26 1.96 1.36
N ILE A 85 0.72 2.66 0.79
CA ILE A 85 1.88 2.09 0.10
C ILE A 85 3.17 2.65 0.70
N ASP A 86 4.28 1.96 0.53
CA ASP A 86 5.59 2.37 1.06
C ASP A 86 6.69 2.54 0.00
N ALA A 87 6.31 2.50 -1.28
CA ALA A 87 7.22 2.74 -2.41
C ALA A 87 6.56 3.62 -3.49
N GLU A 88 7.31 4.57 -4.04
CA GLU A 88 6.80 5.47 -5.09
C GLU A 88 6.35 4.73 -6.35
N THR A 89 7.00 3.61 -6.69
CA THR A 89 6.63 2.82 -7.87
C THR A 89 5.19 2.30 -7.80
N LEU A 90 4.67 2.07 -6.59
CA LEU A 90 3.29 1.66 -6.35
C LEU A 90 2.27 2.78 -6.53
N LEU A 91 2.66 4.06 -6.62
CA LEU A 91 1.73 5.15 -6.93
C LEU A 91 1.02 4.94 -8.28
N HIS A 92 1.62 4.16 -9.18
CA HIS A 92 1.01 3.77 -10.45
C HIS A 92 -0.23 2.87 -10.31
N VAL A 93 -0.60 2.45 -9.10
CA VAL A 93 -1.88 1.75 -8.85
C VAL A 93 -3.07 2.71 -8.85
N ARG A 94 -2.87 4.01 -8.60
CA ARG A 94 -3.94 5.03 -8.52
C ARG A 94 -4.91 5.01 -9.71
N PRO A 95 -4.47 4.90 -10.99
CA PRO A 95 -5.39 4.84 -12.14
C PRO A 95 -6.22 3.55 -12.23
N HIS A 96 -5.96 2.55 -11.38
CA HIS A 96 -6.57 1.23 -11.42
C HIS A 96 -7.50 0.96 -10.23
N THR A 97 -7.73 1.94 -9.37
CA THR A 97 -8.61 1.80 -8.20
C THR A 97 -9.33 3.12 -7.91
N ALA A 98 -10.54 3.03 -7.34
CA ALA A 98 -11.25 4.18 -6.81
C ALA A 98 -10.87 4.50 -5.34
N LEU A 99 -10.09 3.63 -4.71
CA LEU A 99 -9.66 3.81 -3.32
C LEU A 99 -8.64 4.96 -3.22
N ALA A 100 -8.69 5.70 -2.10
CA ALA A 100 -7.66 6.69 -1.80
C ALA A 100 -6.31 5.99 -1.55
N VAL A 101 -5.28 6.32 -2.32
CA VAL A 101 -3.93 5.70 -2.20
C VAL A 101 -2.93 6.70 -1.62
N GLY A 102 -2.42 6.39 -0.42
CA GLY A 102 -1.47 7.22 0.32
C GLY A 102 -0.07 6.62 0.40
N LEU A 103 0.96 7.40 0.08
CA LEU A 103 2.36 6.98 0.26
C LEU A 103 2.83 7.30 1.68
N VAL A 104 3.19 6.26 2.42
CA VAL A 104 3.77 6.33 3.76
C VAL A 104 5.28 6.54 3.64
N LEU A 105 5.76 7.62 4.22
CA LEU A 105 7.17 7.98 4.29
C LEU A 105 7.57 8.05 5.76
N ARG A 106 8.68 7.40 6.14
CA ARG A 106 9.36 7.77 7.39
C ARG A 106 9.99 9.15 7.16
N SER A 107 9.52 10.14 7.89
CA SER A 107 9.99 11.51 7.77
C SER A 107 11.40 11.60 8.33
N ASP A 108 12.37 11.85 7.46
CA ASP A 108 13.58 12.56 7.84
C ASP A 108 13.22 14.06 7.92
N PRO A 109 13.54 14.80 9.00
CA PRO A 109 13.27 16.23 9.10
C PRO A 109 13.85 17.07 7.94
N ALA A 110 14.76 16.53 7.12
CA ALA A 110 15.39 17.23 6.00
C ALA A 110 14.64 17.16 4.65
N VAL A 111 13.61 16.32 4.49
CA VAL A 111 12.94 16.15 3.18
C VAL A 111 11.55 16.77 3.21
N SER A 112 11.38 17.87 2.49
CA SER A 112 10.07 18.49 2.26
C SER A 112 10.06 19.22 0.92
N ALA A 113 9.54 18.55 -0.10
CA ALA A 113 8.75 19.23 -1.11
C ALA A 113 7.45 18.43 -1.26
N PRO A 114 6.27 19.01 -1.00
CA PRO A 114 5.03 18.39 -1.45
C PRO A 114 5.13 18.18 -2.97
N ARG A 115 4.65 17.04 -3.47
CA ARG A 115 4.32 16.93 -4.90
C ARG A 115 3.15 17.89 -5.11
N ASP A 116 3.17 18.72 -6.16
CA ASP A 116 2.29 19.90 -6.31
C ASP A 116 0.78 19.61 -6.09
N ASP A 117 0.33 18.36 -6.26
CA ASP A 117 -1.08 17.95 -6.09
C ASP A 117 -1.38 17.06 -4.86
N ASP A 118 -0.35 16.60 -4.14
CA ASP A 118 -0.53 15.76 -2.95
C ASP A 118 -0.36 16.60 -1.68
N ALA A 119 -1.18 16.31 -0.69
CA ALA A 119 -1.09 16.95 0.61
C ALA A 119 -0.64 15.98 1.70
N LEU A 120 0.19 16.49 2.60
CA LEU A 120 0.92 15.69 3.60
C LEU A 120 0.16 15.65 4.93
N LEU A 121 -0.03 14.45 5.48
CA LEU A 121 -0.52 14.21 6.84
C LEU A 121 0.64 13.69 7.69
N ARG A 122 0.92 14.34 8.83
CA ARG A 122 2.06 13.97 9.69
C ARG A 122 1.56 13.31 10.98
N PHE A 123 2.13 12.15 11.30
CA PHE A 123 1.87 11.36 12.49
C PHE A 123 3.21 10.97 13.14
N GLY A 124 3.65 11.74 14.14
CA GLY A 124 4.97 11.55 14.75
C GLY A 124 6.09 11.63 13.71
N THR A 125 6.84 10.53 13.53
CA THR A 125 7.93 10.39 12.56
C THR A 125 7.47 9.89 11.19
N THR A 126 6.17 9.69 10.98
CA THR A 126 5.62 9.18 9.72
C THR A 126 4.81 10.26 9.03
N THR A 127 4.94 10.35 7.72
CA THR A 127 4.16 11.25 6.87
C THR A 127 3.43 10.44 5.81
N ILE A 128 2.15 10.74 5.57
CA ILE A 128 1.37 10.16 4.48
C ILE A 128 1.14 11.23 3.42
N SER A 129 1.58 10.97 2.18
CA SER A 129 1.26 11.78 0.99
C SER A 129 0.02 11.22 0.33
N LEU A 130 -1.06 12.02 0.31
CA LEU A 130 -2.36 11.64 -0.27
C LEU A 130 -2.80 12.69 -1.30
N PRO A 131 -3.65 12.31 -2.28
CA PRO A 131 -4.29 13.28 -3.17
C PRO A 131 -4.99 14.40 -2.39
N ALA A 132 -4.90 15.64 -2.86
CA ALA A 132 -5.44 16.81 -2.15
C ALA A 132 -6.97 16.80 -2.00
N ASP A 133 -7.70 16.14 -2.89
CA ASP A 133 -9.16 16.00 -2.94
C ASP A 133 -9.75 15.00 -1.92
N ARG A 134 -8.94 14.59 -0.94
CA ARG A 134 -9.31 13.65 0.13
C ARG A 134 -10.59 14.02 0.90
N HIS A 135 -11.35 12.99 1.23
CA HIS A 135 -12.53 13.08 2.09
C HIS A 135 -12.14 13.18 3.58
N ALA A 136 -12.85 14.00 4.36
CA ALA A 136 -12.59 14.19 5.80
C ALA A 136 -12.56 12.87 6.59
N ALA A 137 -13.41 11.91 6.22
CA ALA A 137 -13.46 10.58 6.82
C ALA A 137 -12.12 9.84 6.71
N VAL A 138 -11.40 9.96 5.59
CA VAL A 138 -10.09 9.32 5.38
C VAL A 138 -9.07 9.87 6.38
N ILE A 139 -9.06 11.18 6.61
CA ILE A 139 -8.14 11.83 7.55
C ILE A 139 -8.42 11.38 8.99
N GLU A 140 -9.69 11.38 9.39
CA GLU A 140 -10.12 10.95 10.73
C GLU A 140 -9.76 9.47 10.96
N GLY A 141 -10.07 8.62 10.00
CA GLY A 141 -9.74 7.20 10.06
C GLY A 141 -8.23 6.94 10.14
N LEU A 142 -7.43 7.62 9.32
CA LEU A 142 -5.97 7.50 9.36
C LEU A 142 -5.38 8.01 10.69
N THR A 143 -5.99 9.04 11.28
CA THR A 143 -5.59 9.55 12.60
C THR A 143 -5.85 8.50 13.69
N ALA A 144 -7.00 7.84 13.66
CA ALA A 144 -7.31 6.74 14.58
C ALA A 144 -6.32 5.57 14.40
N LEU A 145 -6.08 5.14 13.16
CA LEU A 145 -5.14 4.06 12.85
C LEU A 145 -3.72 4.38 13.32
N ALA A 146 -3.21 5.57 13.01
CA ALA A 146 -1.86 5.99 13.40
C ALA A 146 -1.70 6.14 14.93
N GLY A 147 -2.80 6.32 15.67
CA GLY A 147 -2.80 6.30 17.13
C GLY A 147 -2.73 4.88 17.73
N ALA A 148 -3.09 3.86 16.96
CA ALA A 148 -3.13 2.47 17.41
C ALA A 148 -1.91 1.64 16.94
N VAL A 149 -1.35 1.93 15.75
CA VAL A 149 -0.26 1.15 15.15
C VAL A 149 0.79 2.06 14.50
N ASP A 150 2.06 1.65 14.56
CA ASP A 150 3.10 2.22 13.69
C ASP A 150 2.76 1.87 12.24
N LEU A 151 2.48 2.88 11.41
CA LEU A 151 2.05 2.70 10.02
C LEU A 151 3.10 2.00 9.13
N CYS A 152 4.35 1.86 9.58
CA CYS A 152 5.35 1.07 8.86
C CYS A 152 5.27 -0.44 9.18
N GLU A 153 4.86 -0.81 10.39
CA GLU A 153 4.84 -2.18 10.89
C GLU A 153 3.96 -3.14 10.05
N PRO A 154 2.77 -2.74 9.53
CA PRO A 154 1.98 -3.60 8.64
C PRO A 154 2.73 -4.03 7.38
N PHE A 155 3.58 -3.16 6.81
CA PHE A 155 4.41 -3.54 5.66
C PHE A 155 5.51 -4.54 6.02
N GLU A 156 6.06 -4.44 7.24
CA GLU A 156 7.02 -5.41 7.77
C GLU A 156 6.36 -6.79 7.96
N ARG A 157 5.11 -6.82 8.44
CA ARG A 157 4.31 -8.07 8.52
C ARG A 157 4.11 -8.72 7.16
N ILE A 158 3.77 -7.93 6.12
CA ILE A 158 3.60 -8.44 4.75
C ILE A 158 4.91 -9.09 4.25
N ARG A 159 6.04 -8.40 4.44
CA ARG A 159 7.36 -8.91 4.06
C ARG A 159 7.68 -10.23 4.76
N ALA A 160 7.49 -10.28 6.08
CA ALA A 160 7.74 -11.47 6.87
C ALA A 160 6.87 -12.66 6.42
N ALA A 161 5.60 -12.43 6.11
CA ALA A 161 4.69 -13.46 5.61
C ALA A 161 5.13 -14.01 4.24
N ILE A 162 5.53 -13.13 3.32
CA ILE A 162 6.05 -13.52 2.00
C ILE A 162 7.37 -14.29 2.12
N ASP A 163 8.26 -13.88 3.03
CA ASP A 163 9.53 -14.56 3.28
C ASP A 163 9.35 -15.95 3.93
N GLU A 164 8.33 -16.13 4.77
CA GLU A 164 7.94 -17.43 5.31
C GLU A 164 7.36 -18.36 4.23
N ALA A 165 6.51 -17.82 3.36
CA ALA A 165 5.92 -18.57 2.25
C ALA A 165 6.96 -19.04 1.21
N GLN A 166 8.09 -18.35 1.08
CA GLN A 166 9.19 -18.74 0.20
C GLN A 166 10.05 -19.90 0.73
N ARG A 167 9.97 -20.20 2.03
CA ARG A 167 10.78 -21.26 2.67
C ARG A 167 10.17 -22.66 2.58
N HIS A 168 8.96 -22.77 2.03
CA HIS A 168 8.19 -24.00 1.86
C HIS A 168 7.95 -24.28 0.38
#